data_AF-A0AA43I5T8-F1
#
_entry.id   AF-A0AA43I5T8-F1
#
_cell.length_a   1.000
_cell.length_b   1.000
_cell.length_c   1.000
_cell.angle_alpha   90.00
_cell.angle_beta   90.00
_cell.angle_gamma   90.00
#
_symmetry.space_group_name_H-M   'P 1'
#
loop_
_entity.id
_entity.type
_entity.pdbx_description
1 polymer ?
#
loop_
_entity_poly.entity_id
_entity_poly.type
_entity_poly.pdbx_seq_one_letter_code
_entity_poly.pdbx_strand_id
1 'polypeptide(L)'
;MSRIIYQGQLDGEFEGFDDEQIFKMSNGTYWIQAHYKYWYHYAYRPEAIITEEHGRYYLSVANEKIEVRKLNTAIETKINGEFKGWEGETSYVLMNGQKWKQAEYKYEYKYEYSPDVVIYEGFSGTYMHVAGTKVKVKRIK
;
A
#
# COMPACT_ATOMS: atom_id res chain seq x y z
N MET A 1 13.33 -16.77 18.90
CA MET A 1 14.51 -16.24 18.20
C MET A 1 13.99 -15.45 17.01
N SER A 2 14.50 -14.25 16.76
CA SER A 2 14.12 -13.47 15.58
C SER A 2 14.93 -13.92 14.36
N ARG A 3 14.27 -14.07 13.22
CA ARG A 3 14.90 -14.39 11.93
C ARG A 3 14.77 -13.18 11.00
N ILE A 4 15.85 -12.74 10.37
CA ILE A 4 15.78 -11.73 9.31
C ILE A 4 15.18 -12.36 8.05
N ILE A 5 14.10 -11.75 7.55
CA ILE A 5 13.39 -12.14 6.32
C ILE A 5 13.81 -11.23 5.17
N TYR A 6 14.05 -9.95 5.47
CA TYR A 6 14.52 -8.96 4.52
C TYR A 6 15.36 -7.91 5.24
N GLN A 7 16.42 -7.43 4.58
CA GLN A 7 17.21 -6.28 5.00
C GLN A 7 17.60 -5.52 3.73
N GLY A 8 17.23 -4.24 3.66
CA GLY A 8 17.45 -3.39 2.49
C GLY A 8 16.74 -2.06 2.67
N GLN A 9 16.14 -1.52 1.59
CA GLN A 9 15.40 -0.26 1.63
C GLN A 9 13.90 -0.45 1.41
N LEU A 10 13.08 0.50 1.86
CA LEU A 10 11.77 0.72 1.27
C LEU A 10 11.91 1.25 -0.16
N ASP A 11 10.95 0.91 -1.01
CA ASP A 11 10.81 1.46 -2.36
C ASP A 11 9.93 2.72 -2.32
N GLY A 12 10.52 3.87 -2.60
CA GLY A 12 9.84 5.17 -2.62
C GLY A 12 9.83 5.91 -1.27
N GLU A 13 8.85 6.79 -1.14
CA GLU A 13 8.65 7.65 0.02
C GLU A 13 8.05 6.87 1.20
N PHE A 14 8.49 7.20 2.40
CA PHE A 14 7.93 6.75 3.67
C PHE A 14 7.52 7.98 4.46
N GLU A 15 6.25 8.08 4.82
CA GLU A 15 5.69 9.21 5.57
C GLU A 15 5.34 8.82 7.02
N GLY A 16 5.72 7.61 7.42
CA GLY A 16 5.45 7.08 8.74
C GLY A 16 4.43 5.93 8.73
N PHE A 17 3.83 5.72 9.88
CA PHE A 17 2.81 4.73 10.14
C PHE A 17 1.46 5.41 10.35
N ASP A 18 0.40 4.76 9.86
CA ASP A 18 -0.98 5.21 10.04
C ASP A 18 -1.89 3.99 10.20
N ASP A 19 -3.08 4.00 9.57
CA ASP A 19 -3.96 2.85 9.47
C ASP A 19 -3.71 2.07 8.18
N GLU A 20 -3.52 0.75 8.28
CA GLU A 20 -3.32 -0.16 7.14
C GLU A 20 -2.35 0.35 6.03
N GLN A 21 -1.25 1.03 6.40
CA GLN A 21 -0.27 1.48 5.40
C GLN A 21 0.43 0.27 4.77
N ILE A 22 0.62 0.33 3.45
CA ILE A 22 1.44 -0.65 2.71
C ILE A 22 2.88 -0.15 2.57
N PHE A 23 3.81 -1.09 2.59
CA PHE A 23 5.24 -0.87 2.43
C PHE A 23 5.75 -1.78 1.32
N LYS A 24 6.27 -1.17 0.26
CA LYS A 24 6.99 -1.90 -0.77
C LYS A 24 8.47 -1.93 -0.41
N MET A 25 9.06 -3.11 -0.40
CA MET A 25 10.50 -3.29 -0.22
C MET A 25 11.19 -3.16 -1.58
N SER A 26 12.47 -2.77 -1.59
CA SER A 26 13.26 -2.65 -2.84
C SER A 26 13.38 -3.96 -3.65
N ASN A 27 13.11 -5.12 -3.03
CA ASN A 27 13.03 -6.41 -3.72
C ASN A 27 11.64 -6.71 -4.32
N GLY A 28 10.72 -5.74 -4.32
CA GLY A 28 9.37 -5.85 -4.86
C GLY A 28 8.34 -6.52 -3.95
N THR A 29 8.72 -6.95 -2.74
CA THR A 29 7.74 -7.52 -1.80
C THR A 29 6.91 -6.43 -1.13
N TYR A 30 5.62 -6.72 -0.92
CA TYR A 30 4.70 -5.83 -0.21
C TYR A 30 4.36 -6.35 1.18
N TRP A 31 4.28 -5.43 2.12
CA TRP A 31 3.91 -5.66 3.50
C TRP A 31 2.86 -4.63 3.90
N ILE A 32 2.01 -4.93 4.86
CA ILE A 32 0.98 -4.01 5.34
C ILE A 32 0.94 -4.04 6.86
N GLN A 33 0.74 -2.87 7.49
CA GLN A 33 0.57 -2.76 8.94
C GLN A 33 -0.49 -3.76 9.44
N ALA A 34 -0.19 -4.45 10.53
CA ALA A 34 -1.12 -5.40 11.15
C ALA A 34 -2.04 -4.75 12.18
N HIS A 35 -1.62 -3.61 12.74
CA HIS A 35 -2.34 -2.85 13.76
C HIS A 35 -2.19 -1.36 13.49
N TYR A 36 -3.19 -0.59 13.90
CA TYR A 36 -3.14 0.86 13.88
C TYR A 36 -2.00 1.36 14.77
N LYS A 37 -1.19 2.26 14.21
CA LYS A 37 -0.21 3.08 14.94
C LYS A 37 0.02 4.32 14.11
N TYR A 38 -0.36 5.46 14.65
CA TYR A 38 0.01 6.73 14.05
C TYR A 38 1.42 7.14 14.49
N TRP A 39 2.28 7.42 13.52
CA TRP A 39 3.59 8.02 13.75
C TRP A 39 4.09 8.65 12.45
N TYR A 40 4.29 9.97 12.43
CA TYR A 40 4.76 10.67 11.24
C TYR A 40 6.29 10.70 11.16
N HIS A 41 6.84 10.31 10.01
CA HIS A 41 8.26 10.45 9.70
C HIS A 41 8.48 10.43 8.20
N TYR A 42 9.00 11.52 7.63
CA TYR A 42 9.35 11.56 6.21
C TYR A 42 10.77 11.06 5.96
N ALA A 43 10.91 10.09 5.06
CA ALA A 43 12.19 9.67 4.50
C ALA A 43 12.01 9.12 3.07
N TYR A 44 12.95 9.41 2.17
CA TYR A 44 13.00 8.81 0.85
C TYR A 44 13.88 7.55 0.86
N ARG A 45 13.30 6.40 0.50
CA ARG A 45 13.96 5.08 0.46
C ARG A 45 14.76 4.73 1.73
N PRO A 46 14.17 4.86 2.94
CA PRO A 46 14.88 4.56 4.18
C PRO A 46 15.27 3.08 4.26
N GLU A 47 16.30 2.80 5.07
CA GLU A 47 16.64 1.43 5.45
C GLU A 47 15.48 0.78 6.21
N ALA A 48 15.21 -0.48 5.88
CA ALA A 48 14.14 -1.27 6.42
C ALA A 48 14.57 -2.73 6.63
N ILE A 49 14.14 -3.30 7.74
CA ILE A 49 14.36 -4.71 8.09
C ILE A 49 13.01 -5.35 8.37
N ILE A 50 12.76 -6.50 7.75
CA ILE A 50 11.67 -7.39 8.15
C ILE A 50 12.26 -8.54 8.99
N THR A 51 11.78 -8.68 10.22
CA THR A 51 12.06 -9.85 11.06
C THR A 51 10.84 -10.72 11.20
N GLU A 52 11.04 -12.02 11.41
CA GLU A 52 10.03 -12.98 11.83
C GLU A 52 10.31 -13.41 13.26
N GLU A 53 9.28 -13.34 14.11
CA GLU A 53 9.31 -13.70 15.52
C GLU A 53 8.01 -14.46 15.86
N HIS A 54 8.12 -15.77 16.11
CA HIS A 54 7.00 -16.62 16.52
C HIS A 54 5.80 -16.60 15.55
N GLY A 55 6.08 -16.61 14.24
CA GLY A 55 5.08 -16.62 13.17
C GLY A 55 4.55 -15.22 12.81
N ARG A 56 5.01 -14.17 13.47
CA ARG A 56 4.65 -12.77 13.18
C ARG A 56 5.79 -12.05 12.52
N TYR A 57 5.48 -11.07 11.68
CA TYR A 57 6.48 -10.29 10.99
C TYR A 57 6.50 -8.86 11.51
N TYR A 58 7.68 -8.26 11.56
CA TYR A 58 7.85 -6.90 12.04
C TYR A 58 8.69 -6.10 11.06
N LEU A 59 8.20 -4.91 10.69
CA LEU A 59 8.98 -3.91 9.98
C LEU A 59 9.68 -3.01 10.99
N SER A 60 11.00 -2.89 10.86
CA SER A 60 11.81 -1.88 11.54
C SER A 60 12.30 -0.87 10.52
N VAL A 61 12.00 0.42 10.71
CA VAL A 61 12.36 1.53 9.82
C VAL A 61 12.46 2.82 10.65
N ALA A 62 13.48 3.63 10.39
CA ALA A 62 13.67 4.94 11.05
C ALA A 62 13.54 4.89 12.59
N ASN A 63 14.13 3.85 13.22
CA ASN A 63 14.10 3.55 14.67
C ASN A 63 12.74 3.16 15.24
N GLU A 64 11.73 2.96 14.40
CA GLU A 64 10.42 2.49 14.81
C GLU A 64 10.17 1.07 14.33
N LYS A 65 9.37 0.34 15.12
CA LYS A 65 8.95 -1.04 14.83
C LYS A 65 7.43 -1.14 14.80
N ILE A 66 6.90 -1.90 13.85
CA ILE A 66 5.47 -2.20 13.71
C ILE A 66 5.29 -3.65 13.26
N GLU A 67 4.27 -4.34 13.80
CA GLU A 67 3.84 -5.63 13.27
C GLU A 67 3.25 -5.46 11.86
N VAL A 68 3.64 -6.32 10.93
CA VAL A 68 3.18 -6.32 9.55
C VAL A 68 2.76 -7.71 9.12
N ARG A 69 1.94 -7.78 8.08
CA ARG A 69 1.68 -9.03 7.34
C ARG A 69 2.19 -8.91 5.91
N LYS A 70 2.67 -10.03 5.37
CA LYS A 70 3.07 -10.09 3.96
C LYS A 70 1.84 -10.04 3.05
N LEU A 71 1.88 -9.22 2.01
CA LEU A 71 0.88 -9.22 0.93
C LEU A 71 1.35 -10.19 -0.16
N ASN A 72 0.68 -11.35 -0.26
CA ASN A 72 1.05 -12.39 -1.24
C ASN A 72 0.50 -12.11 -2.65
N THR A 73 -0.54 -11.28 -2.76
CA THR A 73 -1.23 -10.97 -4.01
C THR A 73 -1.44 -9.46 -4.11
N ALA A 74 -0.41 -8.75 -4.59
CA ALA A 74 -0.51 -7.35 -4.98
C ALA A 74 -0.45 -7.24 -6.51
N ILE A 75 -1.31 -6.41 -7.10
CA ILE A 75 -1.28 -6.09 -8.53
C ILE A 75 -0.67 -4.69 -8.64
N GLU A 76 0.45 -4.58 -9.35
CA GLU A 76 1.12 -3.31 -9.64
C GLU A 76 0.98 -3.01 -11.14
N THR A 77 0.41 -1.84 -11.45
CA THR A 77 0.22 -1.38 -12.83
C THR A 77 0.02 0.14 -12.83
N LYS A 78 -0.57 0.70 -13.88
CA LYS A 78 -0.95 2.12 -13.95
C LYS A 78 -2.44 2.26 -14.22
N ILE A 79 -2.99 3.40 -13.81
CA ILE A 79 -4.28 3.86 -14.32
C ILE A 79 -4.15 4.07 -15.83
N ASN A 80 -5.12 3.59 -16.59
CA ASN A 80 -5.24 3.83 -18.02
C ASN A 80 -5.96 5.17 -18.25
N GLY A 81 -5.20 6.26 -18.28
CA GLY A 81 -5.70 7.62 -18.46
C GLY A 81 -5.59 8.47 -17.19
N GLU A 82 -6.58 9.33 -16.98
CA GLU A 82 -6.59 10.29 -15.86
C GLU A 82 -7.09 9.64 -14.56
N PHE A 83 -6.39 9.92 -13.46
CA PHE A 83 -6.91 9.80 -12.10
C PHE A 83 -7.35 11.17 -11.63
N LYS A 84 -8.59 11.30 -11.15
CA LYS A 84 -9.17 12.57 -10.64
C LYS A 84 -9.49 12.53 -9.15
N GLY A 85 -9.07 11.46 -8.48
CA GLY A 85 -9.34 11.23 -7.06
C GLY A 85 -10.52 10.30 -6.84
N TRP A 86 -11.16 10.43 -5.67
CA TRP A 86 -12.30 9.63 -5.25
C TRP A 86 -13.54 10.54 -5.13
N GLU A 87 -14.68 10.11 -5.67
CA GLU A 87 -15.94 10.87 -5.66
C GLU A 87 -17.11 10.07 -5.06
N GLY A 88 -16.83 8.94 -4.41
CA GLY A 88 -17.85 8.05 -3.84
C GLY A 88 -18.24 6.89 -4.77
N GLU A 89 -18.28 7.13 -6.09
CA GLU A 89 -18.70 6.12 -7.08
C GLU A 89 -17.73 5.93 -8.25
N THR A 90 -16.50 6.44 -8.12
CA THR A 90 -15.50 6.41 -9.19
C THR A 90 -15.16 4.99 -9.65
N SER A 91 -14.85 4.85 -10.94
CA SER A 91 -14.35 3.61 -11.51
C SER A 91 -13.17 3.88 -12.42
N TYR A 92 -12.14 3.04 -12.33
CA TYR A 92 -10.91 3.19 -13.09
C TYR A 92 -10.60 1.94 -13.90
N VAL A 93 -10.12 2.17 -15.13
CA VAL A 93 -9.54 1.14 -16.00
C VAL A 93 -8.03 1.16 -15.77
N LEU A 94 -7.44 -0.01 -15.63
CA LEU A 94 -6.01 -0.19 -15.45
C LEU A 94 -5.33 -0.56 -16.77
N MET A 95 -4.04 -0.30 -16.90
CA MET A 95 -3.26 -0.64 -18.11
C MET A 95 -3.27 -2.15 -18.43
N ASN A 96 -3.49 -3.01 -17.43
CA ASN A 96 -3.66 -4.45 -17.61
C ASN A 96 -5.08 -4.87 -18.06
N GLY A 97 -5.96 -3.91 -18.36
CA GLY A 97 -7.34 -4.13 -18.80
C GLY A 97 -8.34 -4.38 -17.67
N GLN A 98 -7.91 -4.48 -16.41
CA GLN A 98 -8.85 -4.63 -15.29
C GLN A 98 -9.64 -3.35 -15.05
N LYS A 99 -10.88 -3.50 -14.57
CA LYS A 99 -11.75 -2.41 -14.15
C LYS A 99 -12.14 -2.58 -12.69
N TRP A 100 -12.08 -1.49 -11.94
CA TRP A 100 -12.37 -1.47 -10.52
C TRP A 100 -13.26 -0.27 -10.19
N LYS A 101 -14.25 -0.47 -9.32
CA LYS A 101 -15.15 0.57 -8.84
C LYS A 101 -14.99 0.75 -7.34
N GLN A 102 -15.07 1.99 -6.87
CA GLN A 102 -15.15 2.35 -5.47
C GLN A 102 -16.27 1.56 -4.76
N ALA A 103 -15.95 1.02 -3.59
CA ALA A 103 -16.85 0.18 -2.78
C ALA A 103 -17.21 0.81 -1.44
N GLU A 104 -16.63 1.96 -1.11
CA GLU A 104 -16.85 2.70 0.13
C GLU A 104 -16.85 4.20 -0.18
N TYR A 105 -17.72 4.97 0.49
CA TYR A 105 -17.76 6.41 0.28
C TYR A 105 -16.48 7.07 0.79
N LYS A 106 -15.79 7.76 -0.12
CA LYS A 106 -14.66 8.63 0.14
C LYS A 106 -14.63 9.70 -0.93
N TYR A 107 -14.47 10.94 -0.51
CA TYR A 107 -14.25 12.08 -1.40
C TYR A 107 -12.85 12.62 -1.17
N GLU A 108 -12.06 12.68 -2.23
CA GLU A 108 -10.71 13.25 -2.19
C GLU A 108 -10.28 13.61 -3.61
N TYR A 109 -10.10 14.89 -3.90
CA TYR A 109 -9.65 15.33 -5.22
C TYR A 109 -8.13 15.16 -5.36
N LYS A 110 -7.71 14.52 -6.46
CA LYS A 110 -6.30 14.35 -6.80
C LYS A 110 -6.16 14.14 -8.31
N TYR A 111 -5.46 15.02 -9.01
CA TYR A 111 -5.24 14.88 -10.45
C TYR A 111 -3.86 14.31 -10.75
N GLU A 112 -3.80 13.17 -11.44
CA GLU A 112 -2.57 12.64 -12.03
C GLU A 112 -2.86 11.91 -13.35
N TYR A 113 -1.95 12.01 -14.32
CA TYR A 113 -2.08 11.29 -15.59
C TYR A 113 -1.26 9.99 -15.57
N SER A 114 -1.94 8.87 -15.80
CA SER A 114 -1.39 7.51 -15.75
C SER A 114 -0.53 7.21 -14.50
N PRO A 115 -1.02 7.53 -13.27
CA PRO A 115 -0.29 7.22 -12.05
C PRO A 115 -0.16 5.72 -11.83
N ASP A 116 0.85 5.34 -11.05
CA ASP A 116 1.01 3.99 -10.55
C ASP A 116 -0.14 3.62 -9.60
N VAL A 117 -0.57 2.36 -9.69
CA VAL A 117 -1.62 1.78 -8.87
C VAL A 117 -1.17 0.47 -8.28
N VAL A 118 -1.50 0.28 -6.99
CA VAL A 118 -1.36 -0.99 -6.30
C VAL A 118 -2.73 -1.45 -5.83
N ILE A 119 -3.16 -2.64 -6.26
CA ILE A 119 -4.34 -3.32 -5.73
C ILE A 119 -3.88 -4.42 -4.78
N TYR A 120 -4.44 -4.45 -3.58
CA TYR A 120 -4.09 -5.43 -2.56
C TYR A 120 -5.27 -5.78 -1.65
N GLU A 121 -5.18 -6.92 -0.98
CA GLU A 121 -6.17 -7.34 0.01
C GLU A 121 -5.81 -6.77 1.40
N GLY A 122 -6.65 -5.85 1.89
CA GLY A 122 -6.65 -5.27 3.24
C GLY A 122 -7.28 -6.22 4.28
N PHE A 123 -7.54 -5.75 5.50
CA PHE A 123 -8.25 -6.60 6.49
C PHE A 123 -9.75 -6.67 6.22
N SER A 124 -10.33 -5.58 5.71
CA SER A 124 -11.77 -5.48 5.52
C SER A 124 -12.22 -5.68 4.06
N GLY A 125 -11.29 -5.86 3.12
CA GLY A 125 -11.55 -6.11 1.70
C GLY A 125 -10.41 -5.65 0.80
N THR A 126 -10.69 -5.53 -0.50
CA THR A 126 -9.69 -5.10 -1.48
C THR A 126 -9.57 -3.58 -1.56
N TYR A 127 -8.33 -3.08 -1.58
CA TYR A 127 -8.02 -1.65 -1.68
C TYR A 127 -7.27 -1.34 -2.96
N MET A 128 -7.48 -0.12 -3.45
CA MET A 128 -6.72 0.49 -4.53
C MET A 128 -5.96 1.68 -3.95
N HIS A 129 -4.63 1.66 -4.07
CA HIS A 129 -3.75 2.76 -3.71
C HIS A 129 -3.22 3.44 -4.96
N VAL A 130 -3.46 4.75 -5.09
CA VAL A 130 -3.09 5.59 -6.24
C VAL A 130 -2.66 6.95 -5.71
N ALA A 131 -1.50 7.44 -6.15
CA ALA A 131 -1.10 8.84 -5.94
C ALA A 131 -1.10 9.31 -4.46
N GLY A 132 -0.67 8.43 -3.54
CA GLY A 132 -0.67 8.69 -2.08
C GLY A 132 -2.04 8.54 -1.41
N THR A 133 -3.08 8.22 -2.17
CA THR A 133 -4.45 8.04 -1.69
C THR A 133 -4.85 6.56 -1.79
N LYS A 134 -5.80 6.12 -0.96
CA LYS A 134 -6.41 4.80 -1.09
C LYS A 134 -7.90 4.80 -0.85
N VAL A 135 -8.59 3.85 -1.46
CA VAL A 135 -10.00 3.54 -1.17
C VAL A 135 -10.27 2.06 -1.35
N LYS A 136 -11.30 1.56 -0.67
CA LYS A 136 -11.83 0.22 -0.87
C LYS A 136 -12.49 0.11 -2.24
N VAL A 137 -12.22 -0.97 -2.96
CA VAL A 137 -12.72 -1.19 -4.32
C VAL A 137 -13.27 -2.59 -4.50
N LYS A 138 -14.07 -2.76 -5.55
CA LYS A 138 -14.50 -4.06 -6.05
C LYS A 138 -14.24 -4.16 -7.54
N ARG A 139 -13.85 -5.35 -8.00
CA ARG A 139 -13.63 -5.63 -9.41
C ARG A 139 -14.97 -5.63 -10.16
N ILE A 140 -15.01 -5.03 -11.34
CA ILE A 140 -16.18 -5.02 -12.23
C ILE A 140 -15.83 -5.59 -13.62
N LYS A 141 -16.85 -5.99 -14.38
CA LYS A 141 -16.72 -6.51 -15.76
C LYS A 141 -16.70 -5.36 -16.77
#